data_AF-A0A7W1I0G8-F1
#
_entry.id   AF-A0A7W1I0G8-F1
#
_cell.length_a   1.000
_cell.length_b   1.000
_cell.length_c   1.000
_cell.angle_alpha   90.00
_cell.angle_beta   90.00
_cell.angle_gamma   90.00
#
_symmetry.space_group_name_H-M   'P 1'
#
loop_
_entity.id
_entity.type
_entity.pdbx_description
1 polymer ?
#
loop_
_entity_poly.entity_id
_entity_poly.type
_entity_poly.pdbx_seq_one_letter_code
_entity_poly.pdbx_strand_id
1 'polypeptide(L)'
;MAECLRDEGWDVTPHEGSPGYLPARSPIPADQQIRFLKAERSCATHTGFGDQSKPPDRAKLEDLYEGVLATESCIEAEGSLVVEMPSREEFVEVWGEWDPYKSLLSPKLERVGDREYLRLARLCPNPLQS
;
A
#
# COMPACT_ATOMS: atom_id res chain seq x y z
N MET A 1 -18.65 -2.43 -3.28
CA MET A 1 -17.18 -2.39 -3.38
C MET A 1 -16.66 -2.60 -4.79
N ALA A 2 -16.69 -3.81 -5.34
CA ALA A 2 -16.12 -4.11 -6.67
C ALA A 2 -16.68 -3.23 -7.81
N GLU A 3 -17.97 -2.94 -7.79
CA GLU A 3 -18.61 -2.05 -8.78
C GLU A 3 -18.06 -0.62 -8.70
N CYS A 4 -18.05 -0.01 -7.51
CA CYS A 4 -17.46 1.32 -7.31
C CYS A 4 -16.00 1.42 -7.77
N LEU A 5 -15.18 0.40 -7.46
CA LEU A 5 -13.78 0.37 -7.92
C LEU A 5 -13.67 0.31 -9.45
N ARG A 6 -14.59 -0.39 -10.15
CA ARG A 6 -14.64 -0.39 -11.61
C ARG A 6 -15.07 0.97 -12.17
N ASP A 7 -16.00 1.64 -11.52
CA ASP A 7 -16.42 2.99 -11.90
C ASP A 7 -15.28 4.01 -11.77
N GLU A 8 -14.39 3.80 -10.79
CA GLU A 8 -13.11 4.52 -10.62
C GLU A 8 -12.03 4.10 -11.65
N GLY A 9 -12.33 3.14 -12.53
CA GLY A 9 -11.45 2.68 -13.61
C GLY A 9 -10.52 1.52 -13.23
N TRP A 10 -10.71 0.88 -12.08
CA TRP A 10 -9.90 -0.28 -11.66
C TRP A 10 -10.48 -1.59 -12.18
N ASP A 11 -9.60 -2.44 -12.71
CA ASP A 11 -9.96 -3.79 -13.11
C ASP A 11 -9.98 -4.72 -11.89
N VAL A 12 -11.17 -4.90 -11.31
CA VAL A 12 -11.42 -5.77 -10.16
C VAL A 12 -12.58 -6.74 -10.39
N THR A 13 -12.41 -7.97 -9.96
CA THR A 13 -13.47 -8.99 -9.94
C THR A 13 -14.02 -9.16 -8.52
N PRO A 14 -15.33 -9.40 -8.32
CA PRO A 14 -15.86 -9.70 -7.00
C PRO A 14 -15.25 -11.03 -6.54
N HIS A 15 -14.93 -11.15 -5.26
CA HIS A 15 -14.47 -12.43 -4.74
C HIS A 15 -15.66 -13.37 -4.55
N GLU A 16 -15.66 -14.53 -5.20
CA GLU A 16 -16.77 -15.48 -5.04
C GLU A 16 -16.89 -15.97 -3.60
N GLY A 17 -18.08 -15.83 -3.01
CA GLY A 17 -18.36 -16.30 -1.65
C GLY A 17 -17.93 -15.37 -0.52
N SER A 18 -17.35 -14.21 -0.80
CA SER A 18 -17.08 -13.17 0.19
C SER A 18 -17.49 -11.81 -0.35
N PRO A 19 -17.80 -10.83 0.50
CA PRO A 19 -18.21 -9.51 0.02
C PRO A 19 -17.03 -8.67 -0.50
N GLY A 20 -15.82 -9.26 -0.62
CA GLY A 20 -14.61 -8.61 -1.11
C GLY A 20 -14.44 -8.62 -2.63
N TYR A 21 -13.23 -8.28 -3.06
CA TYR A 21 -12.86 -8.15 -4.48
C TYR A 21 -11.39 -8.57 -4.68
N LEU A 22 -11.02 -8.84 -5.93
CA LEU A 22 -9.65 -9.19 -6.33
C LEU A 22 -9.24 -8.29 -7.51
N PRO A 23 -8.12 -7.54 -7.41
CA PRO A 23 -7.56 -6.86 -8.56
C PRO A 23 -7.08 -7.85 -9.63
N ALA A 24 -7.39 -7.58 -10.90
CA ALA A 24 -6.94 -8.40 -12.02
C ALA A 24 -5.41 -8.41 -12.15
N ARG A 25 -4.77 -7.30 -11.74
CA ARG A 25 -3.32 -7.21 -11.56
C ARG A 25 -3.03 -7.26 -10.06
N SER A 26 -2.83 -8.47 -9.55
CA SER A 26 -2.42 -8.71 -8.17
C SER A 26 -0.98 -9.23 -8.14
N PRO A 27 -0.06 -8.56 -7.41
CA PRO A 27 -0.27 -7.33 -6.65
C PRO A 27 -0.53 -6.13 -7.57
N ILE A 28 -1.19 -5.09 -7.03
CA ILE A 28 -1.30 -3.78 -7.67
C ILE A 28 0.12 -3.30 -8.02
N PRO A 29 0.35 -2.74 -9.23
CA PRO A 29 1.65 -2.17 -9.59
C PRO A 29 2.15 -1.19 -8.53
N ALA A 30 3.46 -1.20 -8.26
CA ALA A 30 4.09 -0.36 -7.24
C ALA A 30 3.76 1.12 -7.42
N ASP A 31 3.77 1.60 -8.66
CA ASP A 31 3.45 2.97 -9.08
C ASP A 31 1.94 3.29 -9.12
N GLN A 32 1.10 2.43 -8.56
CA GLN A 32 -0.34 2.63 -8.49
C GLN A 32 -0.89 2.43 -7.08
N GLN A 33 -0.04 2.09 -6.11
CA GLN A 33 -0.49 1.63 -4.80
C GLN A 33 -1.28 2.72 -4.07
N ILE A 34 -0.77 3.95 -4.02
CA ILE A 34 -1.45 5.02 -3.28
C ILE A 34 -2.77 5.40 -3.93
N ARG A 35 -2.80 5.48 -5.26
CA ARG A 35 -4.02 5.78 -6.02
C ARG A 35 -5.09 4.71 -5.81
N PHE A 36 -4.67 3.45 -5.77
CA PHE A 36 -5.57 2.33 -5.51
C PHE A 36 -6.17 2.42 -4.10
N LEU A 37 -5.33 2.66 -3.07
CA LEU A 37 -5.79 2.79 -1.68
C LEU A 37 -6.76 3.96 -1.48
N LYS A 38 -6.54 5.11 -2.15
CA LYS A 38 -7.50 6.23 -2.12
C LYS A 38 -8.86 5.85 -2.72
N ALA A 39 -8.86 5.17 -3.86
CA ALA A 39 -10.09 4.67 -4.49
C ALA A 39 -10.79 3.64 -3.60
N GLU A 40 -10.02 2.73 -2.98
CA GLU A 40 -10.54 1.77 -2.01
C GLU A 40 -11.24 2.47 -0.85
N ARG A 41 -10.62 3.49 -0.25
CA ARG A 41 -11.22 4.24 0.86
C ARG A 41 -12.45 5.05 0.47
N SER A 42 -12.42 5.69 -0.69
CA SER A 42 -13.59 6.37 -1.26
C SER A 42 -14.76 5.38 -1.40
N CYS A 43 -14.52 4.24 -2.05
CA CYS A 43 -15.52 3.22 -2.28
C CYS A 43 -16.03 2.53 -1.00
N ALA A 44 -15.15 2.30 -0.03
CA ALA A 44 -15.52 1.77 1.28
C ALA A 44 -16.51 2.71 1.98
N THR A 45 -16.22 4.02 1.98
CA THR A 45 -17.07 5.06 2.58
C THR A 45 -18.43 5.14 1.89
N HIS A 46 -18.48 5.10 0.56
CA HIS A 46 -19.74 5.19 -0.20
C HIS A 46 -20.60 3.95 -0.10
N THR A 47 -20.00 2.76 -0.06
CA THR A 47 -20.75 1.50 -0.07
C THR A 47 -21.00 0.94 1.33
N GLY A 48 -20.43 1.57 2.37
CA GLY A 48 -20.45 1.06 3.74
C GLY A 48 -19.68 -0.25 3.92
N PHE A 49 -18.86 -0.62 2.93
CA PHE A 49 -18.11 -1.88 2.89
C PHE A 49 -16.75 -1.72 3.58
N GLY A 50 -16.35 -2.70 4.39
CA GLY A 50 -15.05 -2.71 5.09
C GLY A 50 -15.16 -2.38 6.57
N ASP A 51 -14.01 -2.16 7.22
CA ASP A 51 -13.94 -1.78 8.62
C ASP A 51 -14.40 -0.32 8.79
N GLN A 52 -15.56 -0.13 9.45
CA GLN A 52 -16.08 1.20 9.78
C GLN A 52 -15.50 1.77 11.07
N SER A 53 -14.38 1.21 11.53
CA SER A 53 -13.59 1.79 12.60
C SER A 53 -13.31 3.27 12.34
N LYS A 54 -13.24 4.03 13.43
CA LYS A 54 -12.83 5.43 13.35
C LYS A 54 -11.46 5.50 12.67
N PRO A 55 -11.19 6.55 11.86
CA PRO A 55 -9.85 6.80 11.36
C PRO A 55 -8.84 6.71 12.51
N PRO A 56 -7.67 6.09 12.28
CA PRO A 56 -6.61 6.08 13.28
C PRO A 56 -6.25 7.50 13.72
N ASP A 57 -5.68 7.62 14.92
CA ASP A 57 -5.20 8.91 15.40
C ASP A 57 -4.17 9.50 14.43
N ARG A 58 -4.38 10.76 14.05
CA ARG A 58 -3.56 11.43 13.04
C ARG A 58 -2.11 11.55 13.50
N ALA A 59 -1.87 11.95 14.74
CA ALA A 59 -0.52 12.09 15.25
C ALA A 59 0.24 10.74 15.20
N LYS A 60 -0.45 9.65 15.54
CA LYS A 60 0.11 8.30 15.39
C LYS A 60 0.44 7.94 13.93
N LEU A 61 -0.39 8.33 12.96
CA LEU A 61 -0.12 8.10 11.54
C LEU A 61 1.06 8.93 11.03
N GLU A 62 1.20 10.17 11.51
CA GLU A 62 2.33 11.03 11.19
C GLU A 62 3.64 10.48 11.79
N ASP A 63 3.62 10.00 13.04
CA ASP A 63 4.76 9.30 13.65
C ASP A 63 5.12 8.01 12.91
N LEU A 64 4.12 7.27 12.45
CA LEU A 64 4.31 6.05 11.66
C LEU A 64 4.99 6.35 10.33
N TYR A 65 4.62 7.46 9.68
CA TYR A 65 5.20 7.90 8.41
C TYR A 65 6.71 8.17 8.53
N GLU A 66 7.19 8.72 9.66
CA GLU A 66 8.63 8.89 9.90
C GLU A 66 9.36 7.54 9.93
N GLY A 67 8.72 6.50 10.49
CA GLY A 67 9.23 5.14 10.42
C GLY A 67 9.33 4.63 8.98
N VAL A 68 8.32 4.91 8.15
CA VAL A 68 8.28 4.50 6.74
C VAL A 68 9.39 5.16 5.93
N LEU A 69 9.67 6.45 6.17
CA LEU A 69 10.82 7.16 5.57
C LEU A 69 12.15 6.51 5.94
N ALA A 70 12.32 6.09 7.20
CA ALA A 70 13.52 5.38 7.61
C ALA A 70 13.65 4.01 6.91
N THR A 71 12.53 3.29 6.72
CA THR A 71 12.49 2.04 5.97
C THR A 71 12.87 2.23 4.51
N GLU A 72 12.29 3.22 3.83
CA GLU A 72 12.65 3.60 2.46
C GLU A 72 14.15 3.88 2.34
N SER A 73 14.68 4.76 3.18
CA SER A 73 16.10 5.11 3.15
C SER A 73 17.01 3.90 3.34
N CYS A 74 16.63 2.94 4.20
CA CYS A 74 17.36 1.68 4.35
C CYS A 74 17.31 0.82 3.08
N ILE A 75 16.12 0.64 2.48
CA ILE A 75 15.94 -0.14 1.26
C ILE A 75 16.78 0.43 0.10
N GLU A 76 16.79 1.76 -0.03
CA GLU A 76 17.58 2.45 -1.04
C GLU A 76 19.08 2.30 -0.81
N ALA A 77 19.54 2.38 0.45
CA ALA A 77 20.93 2.14 0.81
C ALA A 77 21.39 0.69 0.50
N GLU A 78 20.46 -0.27 0.58
CA GLU A 78 20.68 -1.67 0.19
C GLU A 78 20.61 -1.90 -1.33
N GLY A 79 20.41 -0.84 -2.12
CA GLY A 79 20.45 -0.87 -3.57
C GLY A 79 19.15 -1.35 -4.22
N SER A 80 18.02 -1.29 -3.53
CA SER A 80 16.68 -1.45 -4.12
C SER A 80 15.97 -0.11 -4.23
N LEU A 81 14.79 -0.08 -4.85
CA LEU A 81 14.01 1.14 -5.04
C LEU A 81 12.63 0.97 -4.41
N VAL A 82 12.15 2.02 -3.75
CA VAL A 82 10.76 2.16 -3.37
C VAL A 82 10.13 3.15 -4.33
N VAL A 83 9.11 2.72 -5.07
CA VAL A 83 8.44 3.58 -6.06
C VAL A 83 7.22 4.23 -5.43
N GLU A 84 6.94 5.47 -5.82
CA GLU A 84 5.70 6.17 -5.46
C GLU A 84 5.50 6.34 -3.94
N MET A 85 6.58 6.72 -3.23
CA MET A 85 6.50 7.10 -1.82
C MET A 85 5.46 8.23 -1.64
N PRO A 86 4.35 8.00 -0.90
CA PRO A 86 3.29 8.98 -0.78
C PRO A 86 3.76 10.18 0.03
N SER A 87 3.14 11.35 -0.16
CA SER A 87 3.32 12.44 0.81
C SER A 87 2.77 12.02 2.18
N ARG A 88 3.20 12.72 3.24
CA ARG A 88 2.64 12.50 4.59
C ARG A 88 1.12 12.64 4.62
N GLU A 89 0.58 13.63 3.93
CA GLU A 89 -0.86 13.85 3.82
C GLU A 89 -1.56 12.68 3.14
N GLU A 90 -0.98 12.16 2.05
CA GLU A 90 -1.55 11.03 1.32
C GLU A 90 -1.49 9.74 2.13
N PHE A 91 -0.40 9.52 2.88
CA PHE A 91 -0.27 8.39 3.80
C PHE A 91 -1.34 8.44 4.90
N VAL A 92 -1.57 9.63 5.48
CA VAL A 92 -2.64 9.85 6.47
C VAL A 92 -4.03 9.65 5.85
N GLU A 93 -4.24 10.13 4.63
CA GLU A 93 -5.51 10.00 3.89
C GLU A 93 -5.91 8.53 3.71
N VAL A 94 -4.94 7.66 3.41
CA VAL A 94 -5.15 6.20 3.29
C VAL A 94 -4.96 5.44 4.60
N TRP A 95 -4.97 6.14 5.73
CA TRP A 95 -4.88 5.57 7.09
C TRP A 95 -3.62 4.74 7.34
N GLY A 96 -2.53 5.07 6.67
CA GLY A 96 -1.26 4.37 6.79
C GLY A 96 -1.21 2.98 6.15
N GLU A 97 -2.15 2.64 5.27
CA GLU A 97 -2.20 1.32 4.61
C GLU A 97 -1.17 1.14 3.48
N TRP A 98 -0.51 2.23 3.05
CA TRP A 98 0.56 2.14 2.06
C TRP A 98 1.79 1.48 2.68
N ASP A 99 2.41 0.56 1.94
CA ASP A 99 3.50 -0.29 2.44
C ASP A 99 4.70 -0.25 1.47
N PRO A 100 5.87 0.23 1.91
CA PRO A 100 7.05 0.35 1.04
C PRO A 100 7.45 -1.01 0.44
N TYR A 101 7.19 -2.11 1.14
CA TYR A 101 7.51 -3.45 0.67
C TYR A 101 6.64 -3.94 -0.49
N LYS A 102 5.44 -3.37 -0.65
CA LYS A 102 4.57 -3.62 -1.82
C LYS A 102 4.94 -2.72 -3.00
N SER A 103 5.72 -1.68 -2.77
CA SER A 103 6.24 -0.73 -3.76
C SER A 103 7.71 -0.99 -4.16
N LEU A 104 8.24 -2.17 -3.83
CA LEU A 104 9.63 -2.54 -4.09
C LEU A 104 9.91 -2.90 -5.55
N LEU A 105 10.92 -2.26 -6.13
CA LEU A 105 11.55 -2.65 -7.39
C LEU A 105 13.06 -2.83 -7.21
N SER A 106 13.63 -3.68 -8.06
CA SER A 106 15.07 -3.76 -8.26
C SER A 106 15.59 -2.54 -9.03
N PRO A 107 16.91 -2.26 -9.06
CA PRO A 107 17.49 -1.19 -9.87
C PRO A 107 17.18 -1.25 -11.36
N LYS A 108 16.77 -2.41 -11.88
CA LYS A 108 16.36 -2.60 -13.26
C LYS A 108 14.86 -2.35 -13.49
N LEU A 109 14.16 -1.84 -12.47
CA LEU A 109 12.70 -1.64 -12.46
C LEU A 109 11.91 -2.94 -12.62
N GLU A 110 12.52 -4.06 -12.27
CA GLU A 110 11.87 -5.37 -12.21
C GLU A 110 11.41 -5.65 -10.77
N ARG A 111 10.37 -6.47 -10.63
CA ARG A 111 9.90 -6.93 -9.33
C ARG A 111 11.03 -7.58 -8.53
N VAL A 112 11.19 -7.18 -7.27
CA VAL A 112 12.13 -7.82 -6.34
C VAL A 112 11.70 -9.27 -6.11
N GLY A 113 12.64 -10.21 -6.31
CA GLY A 113 12.37 -11.63 -6.06
C GLY A 113 12.33 -11.97 -4.56
N ASP A 114 11.65 -13.06 -4.20
CA ASP A 114 11.36 -13.46 -2.81
C ASP A 114 12.60 -13.49 -1.90
N ARG A 115 13.74 -13.97 -2.41
CA ARG A 115 14.98 -14.04 -1.62
C ARG A 115 15.49 -12.66 -1.24
N GLU A 116 15.41 -11.72 -2.17
CA GLU A 116 15.86 -10.35 -1.95
C GLU A 116 14.87 -9.60 -1.06
N TYR A 117 13.57 -9.80 -1.28
CA TYR A 117 12.53 -9.33 -0.38
C TYR A 117 12.77 -9.78 1.07
N LEU A 118 13.00 -11.07 1.30
CA LEU A 118 13.24 -11.62 2.65
C LEU A 118 14.55 -11.12 3.26
N ARG A 119 15.55 -10.80 2.44
CA ARG A 119 16.79 -10.18 2.88
C ARG A 119 16.52 -8.76 3.37
N LEU A 120 15.86 -7.94 2.56
CA LEU A 120 15.49 -6.57 2.89
C LEU A 120 14.59 -6.51 4.13
N ALA A 121 13.54 -7.35 4.20
CA ALA A 121 12.62 -7.40 5.34
C ALA A 121 13.30 -7.70 6.69
N ARG A 122 14.46 -8.36 6.68
CA ARG A 122 15.26 -8.61 7.89
C ARG A 122 16.21 -7.47 8.23
N LEU A 123 16.68 -6.74 7.23
CA LEU A 123 17.67 -5.66 7.39
C LEU A 123 17.00 -4.31 7.65
N CYS A 124 15.90 -4.04 6.98
CA CYS A 124 15.17 -2.78 7.01
C CYS A 124 13.82 -2.99 7.73
N PRO A 125 13.68 -2.59 9.00
CA PRO A 125 12.44 -2.78 9.74
C PRO A 125 11.22 -2.19 9.03
N ASN A 126 10.09 -2.89 9.02
CA ASN A 126 8.82 -2.37 8.53
C ASN A 126 7.95 -1.94 9.73
N PRO A 127 7.73 -0.63 9.94
CA PRO A 127 6.94 -0.14 11.08
C PRO A 127 5.45 -0.49 10.97
N LEU A 128 4.99 -0.97 9.82
CA LEU A 128 3.60 -1.40 9.60
C LEU A 128 3.33 -2.84 10.07
N GLN A 129 4.38 -3.59 10.41
CA GLN A 129 4.31 -5.00 10.82
C GLN A 129 4.65 -5.22 12.31
N SER A 130 4.78 -4.14 13.08
CA SER A 130 5.14 -4.16 14.51
C SER A 130 3.96 -4.34 15.45
#